data_AF-A0A1I6E135-F1
#
_entry.id   AF-A0A1I6E135-F1
#
_cell.length_a   1.000
_cell.length_b   1.000
_cell.length_c   1.000
_cell.angle_alpha   90.00
_cell.angle_beta   90.00
_cell.angle_gamma   90.00
#
_symmetry.space_group_name_H-M   'P 1'
#
loop_
_entity.id
_entity.type
_entity.pdbx_description
1 polymer ?
#
loop_
_entity_poly.entity_id
_entity_poly.type
_entity_poly.pdbx_seq_one_letter_code
_entity_poly.pdbx_strand_id
1 'polypeptide(L)'
;MREFDEPSRAAGPGVVADGPVGAPTVLVIDPAGEAVHNEIPATWRPLTEYLRIAWLRVPAAPSWKSTVDTVLTRHRDDTRAVLDVVASGPIAADVIELVAAHSDLVRSVLLVDPEVAVDVPFAHVIHHTNDTPAPLTLGHPDVVQGVLTALELHRTT
;
A
#
# COMPACT_ATOMS: atom_id res chain seq x y z
N MET A 1 -19.99 -1.33 32.32
CA MET A 1 -18.87 -0.92 31.46
C MET A 1 -18.92 -1.85 30.25
N ARG A 2 -19.32 -1.36 29.07
CA ARG A 2 -19.25 -2.17 27.84
C ARG A 2 -17.82 -2.06 27.35
N GLU A 3 -17.06 -3.14 27.44
CA GLU A 3 -15.86 -3.31 26.63
C GLU A 3 -16.35 -3.30 25.18
N PHE A 4 -16.09 -2.21 24.47
CA PHE A 4 -16.12 -2.25 23.02
C PHE A 4 -14.91 -3.11 22.64
N ASP A 5 -15.15 -4.39 22.37
CA ASP A 5 -14.16 -5.26 21.73
C ASP A 5 -13.95 -4.71 20.31
N GLU A 6 -13.10 -3.67 20.20
CA GLU A 6 -12.59 -3.28 18.90
C GLU A 6 -11.84 -4.48 18.33
N PRO A 7 -12.19 -4.96 17.12
CA PRO A 7 -11.53 -6.11 16.54
C PRO A 7 -10.03 -5.83 16.43
N SER A 8 -9.23 -6.76 16.98
CA SER A 8 -7.77 -6.67 16.95
C SER A 8 -7.27 -6.46 15.51
N ARG A 9 -6.35 -5.50 15.31
CA ARG A 9 -5.70 -5.26 14.01
C ARG A 9 -4.96 -6.47 13.47
N ALA A 10 -4.59 -7.42 14.34
CA ALA A 10 -3.95 -8.68 13.99
C ALA A 10 -4.95 -9.81 13.64
N ALA A 11 -6.26 -9.58 13.83
CA ALA A 11 -7.29 -10.56 13.51
C ALA A 11 -7.74 -10.48 12.04
N GLY A 12 -8.11 -11.62 11.47
CA GLY A 12 -8.60 -11.75 10.10
C GLY A 12 -7.49 -11.96 9.05
N PRO A 13 -7.85 -12.03 7.75
CA PRO A 13 -6.91 -12.18 6.64
C PRO A 13 -5.84 -11.09 6.59
N GLY A 14 -4.57 -11.49 6.52
CA GLY A 14 -3.44 -10.58 6.33
C GLY A 14 -3.46 -9.80 5.02
N VAL A 15 -4.18 -10.28 3.99
CA VAL A 15 -4.36 -9.58 2.71
C VAL A 15 -5.84 -9.57 2.33
N VAL A 16 -6.35 -8.40 1.95
CA VAL A 16 -7.68 -8.20 1.38
C VAL A 16 -7.49 -7.62 -0.02
N ALA A 17 -8.25 -8.09 -1.02
CA ALA A 17 -8.13 -7.56 -2.38
C ALA A 17 -9.49 -7.36 -3.05
N ASP A 18 -9.63 -6.25 -3.77
CA ASP A 18 -10.86 -5.88 -4.47
C ASP A 18 -10.56 -5.13 -5.79
N GLY A 19 -11.53 -5.12 -6.70
CA GLY A 19 -11.48 -4.49 -8.02
C GLY A 19 -11.30 -5.47 -9.20
N PRO A 20 -11.43 -5.01 -10.46
CA PRO A 20 -11.43 -5.88 -11.63
C PRO A 20 -10.15 -6.69 -11.80
N VAL A 21 -10.29 -7.94 -12.23
CA VAL A 21 -9.16 -8.75 -12.66
C VAL A 21 -8.57 -8.14 -13.95
N GLY A 22 -7.25 -7.98 -14.00
CA GLY A 22 -6.54 -7.41 -15.15
C GLY A 22 -6.51 -5.87 -15.18
N ALA A 23 -7.10 -5.19 -14.21
CA ALA A 23 -6.89 -3.76 -13.99
C ALA A 23 -5.47 -3.49 -13.44
N PRO A 24 -4.94 -2.25 -13.62
CA PRO A 24 -3.71 -1.84 -12.95
C PRO A 24 -3.80 -2.12 -11.45
N THR A 25 -2.76 -2.73 -10.90
CA THR A 25 -2.77 -3.22 -9.51
C THR A 25 -1.94 -2.32 -8.61
N VAL A 26 -2.53 -1.92 -7.47
CA VAL A 26 -1.87 -1.19 -6.40
C VAL A 26 -1.74 -2.10 -5.18
N LEU A 27 -0.52 -2.35 -4.74
CA LEU A 27 -0.22 -3.08 -3.51
C LEU A 27 -0.03 -2.10 -2.35
N VAL A 28 -0.96 -2.07 -1.42
CA VAL A 28 -0.85 -1.25 -0.20
C VAL A 28 -0.29 -2.13 0.93
N ILE A 29 0.83 -1.71 1.52
CA ILE A 29 1.45 -2.36 2.68
C ILE A 29 1.17 -1.47 3.88
N ASP A 30 0.21 -1.88 4.69
CA ASP A 30 -0.38 -1.10 5.76
C ASP A 30 0.17 -1.53 7.13
N PRO A 31 1.07 -0.72 7.74
CA PRO A 31 1.61 -1.00 9.07
C PRO A 31 0.58 -0.80 10.19
N ALA A 32 -0.46 0.01 9.96
CA ALA A 32 -1.48 0.31 10.94
C ALA A 32 -2.60 -0.74 10.97
N GLY A 33 -2.79 -1.50 9.89
CA GLY A 33 -3.81 -2.55 9.80
C GLY A 33 -5.25 -2.02 9.77
N GLU A 34 -5.49 -0.90 9.07
CA GLU A 34 -6.76 -0.17 8.97
C GLU A 34 -7.93 -1.01 8.41
N ALA A 35 -7.65 -2.01 7.57
CA ALA A 35 -8.65 -2.89 6.96
C ALA A 35 -9.19 -3.98 7.93
N VAL A 36 -9.50 -3.63 9.18
CA VAL A 36 -9.89 -4.56 10.27
C VAL A 36 -11.16 -5.37 9.99
N HIS A 37 -12.03 -4.89 9.09
CA HIS A 37 -13.30 -5.53 8.73
C HIS A 37 -13.20 -6.46 7.52
N ASN A 38 -11.99 -6.83 7.10
CA ASN A 38 -11.73 -7.69 5.93
C ASN A 38 -12.22 -7.07 4.61
N GLU A 39 -12.31 -5.75 4.58
CA GLU A 39 -12.75 -4.96 3.43
C GLU A 39 -11.74 -3.84 3.18
N ILE A 40 -11.60 -3.42 1.92
CA ILE A 40 -10.81 -2.23 1.57
C ILE A 40 -11.37 -1.02 2.34
N PRO A 41 -10.51 -0.13 2.90
CA PRO A 41 -10.97 1.06 3.60
C PRO A 41 -11.91 1.90 2.72
N ALA A 42 -12.94 2.49 3.34
CA ALA A 42 -14.03 3.15 2.62
C ALA A 42 -13.56 4.25 1.66
N THR A 43 -12.49 4.97 2.00
CA THR A 43 -11.89 6.03 1.17
C THR A 43 -11.23 5.51 -0.10
N TRP A 44 -10.82 4.24 -0.12
CA TRP A 44 -10.21 3.57 -1.28
C TRP A 44 -11.23 2.82 -2.13
N ARG A 45 -12.41 2.45 -1.59
CA ARG A 45 -13.43 1.66 -2.32
C ARG A 45 -13.85 2.27 -3.65
N PRO A 46 -14.06 3.60 -3.81
CA PRO A 46 -14.38 4.17 -5.12
C PRO A 46 -13.32 3.88 -6.18
N LEU A 47 -12.06 3.62 -5.77
CA LEU A 47 -10.98 3.33 -6.70
C LEU A 47 -11.02 1.90 -7.22
N THR A 48 -11.72 0.99 -6.52
CA THR A 48 -11.82 -0.42 -6.94
C THR A 48 -12.70 -0.59 -8.17
N GLU A 49 -13.36 0.46 -8.66
CA GLU A 49 -14.05 0.41 -9.97
C GLU A 49 -13.08 0.33 -11.15
N TYR A 50 -11.85 0.84 -10.99
CA TYR A 50 -10.85 0.96 -12.07
C TYR A 50 -9.45 0.47 -11.72
N LEU A 51 -9.16 0.26 -10.43
CA LEU A 51 -7.92 -0.34 -9.95
C LEU A 51 -8.20 -1.67 -9.26
N ARG A 52 -7.24 -2.58 -9.36
CA ARG A 52 -7.17 -3.72 -8.45
C ARG A 52 -6.34 -3.30 -7.23
N ILE A 53 -6.92 -3.32 -6.05
CA ILE A 53 -6.20 -2.99 -4.81
C ILE A 53 -5.94 -4.28 -4.04
N ALA A 54 -4.67 -4.53 -3.72
CA ALA A 54 -4.26 -5.56 -2.77
C ALA A 54 -3.79 -4.87 -1.48
N TRP A 55 -4.55 -5.01 -0.41
CA TRP A 55 -4.29 -4.40 0.88
C TRP A 55 -3.72 -5.41 1.86
N LEU A 56 -2.41 -5.32 2.10
CA LEU A 56 -1.71 -6.14 3.08
C LEU A 56 -1.69 -5.42 4.43
N ARG A 57 -2.21 -6.07 5.47
CA ARG A 57 -2.16 -5.59 6.86
C ARG A 57 -0.98 -6.23 7.57
N VAL A 58 0.07 -5.46 7.85
CA VAL A 58 1.27 -5.99 8.53
C VAL A 58 0.95 -6.63 9.89
N PRO A 59 0.08 -6.05 10.76
CA PRO A 59 -0.23 -6.68 12.05
C PRO A 59 -0.91 -8.05 11.91
N ALA A 60 -1.66 -8.29 10.83
CA ALA A 60 -2.31 -9.58 10.54
C ALA A 60 -1.48 -10.49 9.61
N ALA A 61 -0.28 -10.04 9.21
CA ALA A 61 0.65 -10.75 8.34
C ALA A 61 2.08 -10.65 8.92
N PRO A 62 2.40 -11.39 9.99
CA PRO A 62 3.72 -11.30 10.64
C PRO A 62 4.90 -11.67 9.73
N SER A 63 4.65 -12.42 8.64
CA SER A 63 5.59 -12.73 7.57
C SER A 63 5.35 -11.89 6.31
N TRP A 64 4.93 -10.63 6.46
CA TRP A 64 4.51 -9.77 5.35
C TRP A 64 5.55 -9.65 4.24
N LYS A 65 6.86 -9.59 4.54
CA LYS A 65 7.92 -9.51 3.53
C LYS A 65 7.85 -10.70 2.56
N SER A 66 7.71 -11.91 3.08
CA SER A 66 7.55 -13.13 2.28
C SER A 66 6.21 -13.17 1.54
N THR A 67 5.16 -12.58 2.12
CA THR A 67 3.86 -12.44 1.46
C THR A 67 3.96 -11.51 0.25
N VAL A 68 4.61 -10.35 0.40
CA VAL A 68 4.85 -9.39 -0.68
C VAL A 68 5.73 -10.01 -1.77
N ASP A 69 6.86 -10.64 -1.40
CA ASP A 69 7.71 -11.37 -2.34
C ASP A 69 6.93 -12.42 -3.15
N THR A 70 6.05 -13.19 -2.49
CA THR A 70 5.18 -14.16 -3.17
C THR A 70 4.19 -13.49 -4.13
N VAL A 71 3.59 -12.37 -3.73
CA VAL A 71 2.68 -11.59 -4.59
C VAL A 71 3.42 -11.07 -5.81
N LEU A 72 4.54 -10.38 -5.62
CA LEU A 72 5.37 -9.84 -6.68
C LEU A 72 5.82 -10.96 -7.65
N THR A 73 6.34 -12.06 -7.12
CA THR A 73 6.80 -13.20 -7.94
C THR A 73 5.69 -13.82 -8.78
N ARG A 74 4.45 -13.92 -8.26
CA ARG A 74 3.30 -14.44 -9.03
C ARG A 74 2.91 -13.55 -10.21
N HIS A 75 3.21 -12.26 -10.13
CA HIS A 75 2.94 -11.31 -11.21
C HIS A 75 4.03 -11.28 -12.28
N ARG A 76 5.15 -12.00 -12.10
CA ARG A 76 6.26 -12.03 -13.07
C ARG A 76 5.85 -12.55 -14.45
N ASP A 77 4.93 -13.51 -14.51
CA ASP A 77 4.44 -14.08 -15.77
C ASP A 77 3.31 -13.25 -16.40
N ASP A 78 2.79 -12.23 -15.69
CA ASP A 78 1.77 -11.34 -16.20
C ASP A 78 2.43 -10.18 -16.94
N THR A 79 2.51 -10.30 -18.28
CA THR A 79 3.06 -9.27 -19.18
C THR A 79 2.43 -7.89 -19.04
N ARG A 80 1.34 -7.73 -18.27
CA ARG A 80 0.67 -6.45 -17.98
C ARG A 80 0.83 -5.97 -16.54
N ALA A 81 1.35 -6.78 -15.63
CA ALA A 81 1.39 -6.45 -14.20
C ALA A 81 2.61 -5.60 -13.87
N VAL A 82 2.54 -4.32 -14.19
CA VAL A 82 3.41 -3.32 -13.57
C VAL A 82 2.68 -2.73 -12.38
N LEU A 83 3.20 -3.02 -11.19
CA LEU A 83 2.59 -2.70 -9.89
C LEU A 83 3.05 -1.33 -9.40
N ASP A 84 2.17 -0.63 -8.71
CA ASP A 84 2.56 0.47 -7.83
C ASP A 84 2.40 0.01 -6.38
N VAL A 85 3.38 0.34 -5.53
CA VAL A 85 3.39 -0.03 -4.11
C VAL A 85 3.16 1.20 -3.27
N VAL A 86 2.29 1.12 -2.26
CA VAL A 86 2.03 2.20 -1.30
C VAL A 86 2.37 1.72 0.10
N ALA A 87 3.12 2.52 0.86
CA ALA A 87 3.46 2.22 2.25
C ALA A 87 3.60 3.50 3.07
N SER A 88 3.60 3.38 4.40
CA SER A 88 3.76 4.52 5.30
C SER A 88 4.74 4.27 6.45
N GLY A 89 5.27 5.37 6.99
CA GLY A 89 5.92 5.40 8.30
C GLY A 89 7.09 4.44 8.46
N PRO A 90 7.07 3.56 9.49
CA PRO A 90 8.25 2.85 9.98
C PRO A 90 8.74 1.73 9.05
N ILE A 91 7.91 1.26 8.12
CA ILE A 91 8.27 0.14 7.23
C ILE A 91 8.84 0.61 5.89
N ALA A 92 8.95 1.92 5.65
CA ALA A 92 9.36 2.46 4.36
C ALA A 92 10.73 1.93 3.89
N ALA A 93 11.72 1.82 4.79
CA ALA A 93 13.04 1.29 4.47
C ALA A 93 12.98 -0.18 3.98
N ASP A 94 12.24 -1.00 4.73
CA ASP A 94 12.04 -2.42 4.42
C ASP A 94 11.31 -2.62 3.08
N VAL A 95 10.33 -1.76 2.79
CA VAL A 95 9.58 -1.79 1.52
C VAL A 95 10.49 -1.39 0.36
N ILE A 96 11.30 -0.35 0.50
CA ILE A 96 12.26 0.07 -0.53
C ILE A 96 13.26 -1.05 -0.82
N GLU A 97 13.86 -1.65 0.22
CA GLU A 97 14.82 -2.75 0.09
C GLU A 97 14.19 -3.96 -0.62
N LEU A 98 12.97 -4.35 -0.21
CA LEU A 98 12.25 -5.46 -0.80
C LEU A 98 11.92 -5.19 -2.27
N VAL A 99 11.35 -4.02 -2.58
CA VAL A 99 10.97 -3.66 -3.95
C VAL A 99 12.17 -3.51 -4.87
N ALA A 100 13.34 -3.07 -4.36
CA ALA A 100 14.56 -3.00 -5.15
C ALA A 100 14.95 -4.36 -5.76
N ALA A 101 14.63 -5.47 -5.10
CA ALA A 101 14.85 -6.83 -5.61
C ALA A 101 13.85 -7.25 -6.71
N HIS A 102 12.78 -6.47 -6.92
CA HIS A 102 11.70 -6.71 -7.88
C HIS A 102 11.43 -5.48 -8.76
N SER A 103 12.46 -4.66 -9.05
CA SER A 103 12.32 -3.42 -9.81
C SER A 103 11.86 -3.64 -11.26
N ASP A 104 11.91 -4.89 -11.77
CA ASP A 104 11.34 -5.30 -13.05
C ASP A 104 9.80 -5.34 -13.06
N LEU A 105 9.18 -5.43 -11.88
CA LEU A 105 7.73 -5.60 -11.71
C LEU A 105 7.04 -4.40 -11.06
N VAL A 106 7.81 -3.54 -10.39
CA VAL A 106 7.30 -2.37 -9.69
C VAL A 106 7.67 -1.09 -10.42
N ARG A 107 6.67 -0.31 -10.83
CA ARG A 107 6.86 0.99 -11.47
C ARG A 107 7.21 2.06 -10.47
N SER A 108 6.50 2.11 -9.35
CA SER A 108 6.72 3.14 -8.34
C SER A 108 6.41 2.64 -6.92
N VAL A 109 7.11 3.23 -5.96
CA VAL A 109 6.84 3.11 -4.52
C VAL A 109 6.40 4.49 -4.03
N LEU A 110 5.17 4.60 -3.56
CA LEU A 110 4.57 5.83 -3.06
C LEU A 110 4.57 5.80 -1.53
N LEU A 111 5.28 6.73 -0.92
CA LEU A 111 5.55 6.76 0.51
C LEU A 111 4.81 7.91 1.18
N VAL A 112 4.16 7.58 2.30
CA VAL A 112 3.47 8.52 3.19
C VAL A 112 4.27 8.60 4.49
N ASP A 113 4.76 9.79 4.84
CA ASP A 113 5.50 10.02 6.07
C ASP A 113 6.63 9.01 6.32
N PRO A 114 7.51 8.70 5.34
CA PRO A 114 8.55 7.70 5.55
C PRO A 114 9.51 8.15 6.66
N GLU A 115 9.83 7.24 7.57
CA GLU A 115 10.79 7.50 8.69
C GLU A 115 12.26 7.38 8.25
N VAL A 116 12.50 7.33 6.94
CA VAL A 116 13.83 7.26 6.33
C VAL A 116 13.96 8.25 5.19
N ALA A 117 15.20 8.66 4.90
CA ALA A 117 15.50 9.40 3.70
C ALA A 117 15.24 8.53 2.46
N VAL A 118 14.63 9.13 1.44
CA VAL A 118 14.29 8.47 0.18
C VAL A 118 15.21 9.01 -0.91
N ASP A 119 16.17 8.21 -1.33
CA ASP A 119 17.18 8.56 -2.36
C ASP A 119 17.31 7.43 -3.40
N VAL A 120 16.17 7.01 -3.94
CA VAL A 120 16.10 6.02 -5.03
C VAL A 120 15.08 6.49 -6.08
N PRO A 121 15.34 6.27 -7.38
CA PRO A 121 14.56 6.90 -8.44
C PRO A 121 13.13 6.37 -8.59
N PHE A 122 12.84 5.19 -8.05
CA PHE A 122 11.52 4.55 -8.13
C PHE A 122 10.64 4.82 -6.90
N ALA A 123 11.13 5.55 -5.89
CA ALA A 123 10.38 5.85 -4.68
C ALA A 123 10.07 7.36 -4.58
N HIS A 124 8.82 7.68 -4.29
CA HIS A 124 8.31 9.03 -4.24
C HIS A 124 7.57 9.28 -2.94
N VAL A 125 7.93 10.34 -2.24
CA VAL A 125 7.19 10.81 -1.07
C VAL A 125 5.97 11.58 -1.57
N ILE A 126 4.78 11.01 -1.40
CA ILE A 126 3.52 11.63 -1.85
C ILE A 126 2.86 12.46 -0.75
N HIS A 127 3.26 12.24 0.51
CA HIS A 127 2.83 13.03 1.64
C HIS A 127 3.94 13.06 2.71
N HIS A 128 4.17 14.23 3.29
CA HIS A 128 5.04 14.40 4.45
C HIS A 128 4.40 15.38 5.43
N THR A 129 4.16 14.92 6.65
CA THR A 129 3.63 15.66 7.77
C THR A 129 4.73 16.57 8.30
N ASN A 130 4.88 17.75 7.71
CA ASN A 130 5.77 18.80 8.24
C ASN A 130 5.07 19.66 9.31
N ASP A 131 3.72 19.75 9.27
CA ASP A 131 2.95 20.78 10.00
C ASP A 131 1.71 20.27 10.78
N THR A 132 1.37 18.97 10.73
CA THR A 132 0.26 18.39 11.51
C THR A 132 0.77 17.59 12.72
N PRO A 133 0.02 17.52 13.84
CA PRO A 133 0.51 16.89 15.07
C PRO A 133 0.68 15.36 14.99
N ALA A 134 0.13 14.71 13.96
CA ALA A 134 0.19 13.27 13.77
C ALA A 134 0.30 12.92 12.28
N PRO A 135 1.06 11.85 11.92
CA PRO A 135 1.08 11.29 10.57
C PRO A 135 -0.31 10.93 10.07
N LEU A 136 -0.54 11.10 8.77
CA LEU A 136 -1.81 10.69 8.16
C LEU A 136 -1.87 9.18 8.02
N THR A 137 -3.06 8.61 8.25
CA THR A 137 -3.30 7.19 8.00
C THR A 137 -3.42 6.94 6.50
N LEU A 138 -3.17 5.71 6.05
CA LEU A 138 -3.30 5.35 4.64
C LEU A 138 -4.74 5.48 4.14
N GLY A 139 -5.73 5.36 5.03
CA GLY A 139 -7.12 5.64 4.76
C GLY A 139 -7.50 7.13 4.71
N HIS A 140 -6.61 8.07 5.00
CA HIS A 140 -6.94 9.49 4.99
C HIS A 140 -7.23 10.01 3.56
N PRO A 141 -8.27 10.84 3.32
CA PRO A 141 -8.60 11.33 1.99
C PRO A 141 -7.43 12.00 1.24
N ASP A 142 -6.63 12.81 1.93
CA ASP A 142 -5.48 13.48 1.31
C ASP A 142 -4.40 12.50 0.85
N VAL A 143 -4.20 11.39 1.58
CA VAL A 143 -3.29 10.32 1.18
C VAL A 143 -3.81 9.65 -0.09
N VAL A 144 -5.10 9.33 -0.15
CA VAL A 144 -5.73 8.73 -1.34
C VAL A 144 -5.59 9.64 -2.56
N GLN A 145 -5.80 10.95 -2.39
CA GLN A 145 -5.62 11.92 -3.48
C GLN A 145 -4.16 12.04 -3.93
N GLY A 146 -3.20 12.00 -2.99
CA GLY A 146 -1.76 11.96 -3.31
C GLY A 146 -1.38 10.72 -4.12
N VAL A 147 -1.90 9.54 -3.74
CA VAL A 147 -1.72 8.30 -4.50
C VAL A 147 -2.28 8.45 -5.92
N LEU A 148 -3.52 8.91 -6.08
CA LEU A 148 -4.14 9.06 -7.39
C LEU A 148 -3.34 9.99 -8.31
N THR A 149 -2.93 11.14 -7.78
CA THR A 149 -2.13 12.11 -8.54
C THR A 149 -0.82 11.47 -9.04
N ALA A 150 -0.13 10.72 -8.18
CA ALA A 150 1.10 10.02 -8.56
C ALA A 150 0.86 8.93 -9.62
N LEU A 151 -0.21 8.14 -9.48
CA LEU A 151 -0.58 7.10 -10.46
C LEU A 151 -0.95 7.67 -11.83
N GLU A 152 -1.51 8.87 -11.88
CA GLU A 152 -1.82 9.57 -13.13
C GLU A 152 -0.56 10.11 -13.80
N LEU A 153 0.35 10.72 -13.03
CA LEU A 153 1.63 11.20 -13.54
C LEU A 153 2.42 10.07 -14.21
N HIS A 154 2.51 8.91 -13.56
CA HIS A 154 3.24 7.75 -14.06
C HIS A 154 2.53 6.98 -15.18
N ARG A 155 1.29 7.32 -15.54
CA ARG A 155 0.61 6.79 -16.74
C ARG A 155 0.96 7.54 -18.02
N THR A 156 1.53 8.74 -17.92
CA THR A 156 1.78 9.65 -19.06
C THR A 156 3.24 9.69 -19.52
N THR A 157 4.14 9.03 -18.79
CA THR A 157 5.58 8.91 -19.04
C THR A 157 5.95 7.53 -19.53
#